data_AF-B7ANW6-F1
#
_entry.id   AF-B7ANW6-F1
#
_cell.length_a   1.000
_cell.length_b   1.000
_cell.length_c   1.000
_cell.angle_alpha   90.00
_cell.angle_beta   90.00
_cell.angle_gamma   90.00
#
_symmetry.space_group_name_H-M   'P 1'
#
loop_
_entity.id
_entity.type
_entity.pdbx_description
1 polymer ?
#
loop_
_entity_poly.entity_id
_entity_poly.type
_entity_poly.pdbx_seq_one_letter_code
_entity_poly.pdbx_strand_id
1 'polypeptide(L)'
;MSDLKPIILKAFVGSYSDDFNNQIETGIPIDINIYGSNNSVIINGSNKSISYSITVCNNTNISIGYNVLTNMNRKLELVAEDNSDISIGDNTSFVNGCRFFAGNSSKIYIGRNCMFSTDILVSCNPVIAEITSCNNSINVNDYVWVGWGASLQQGCNINKSCIVAAQAVVENEVPANSLIAGDPAKIIRSNITWHRHNMEYNINAVSAEYRTISNT
;
A
#
# COMPACT_ATOMS: atom_id res chain seq x y z
N MET A 1 -12.00 -1.92 -26.07
CA MET A 1 -11.37 -3.01 -25.31
C MET A 1 -10.87 -4.01 -26.34
N SER A 2 -9.56 -4.28 -26.35
CA SER A 2 -8.99 -5.29 -27.23
C SER A 2 -9.56 -6.67 -26.87
N ASP A 3 -9.76 -7.54 -27.87
CA ASP A 3 -10.24 -8.93 -27.73
C ASP A 3 -9.22 -9.86 -27.05
N LEU A 4 -8.32 -9.32 -26.22
CA LEU A 4 -7.32 -10.09 -25.51
C LEU A 4 -8.01 -10.87 -24.40
N LYS A 5 -7.93 -12.20 -24.49
CA LYS A 5 -8.33 -13.05 -23.38
C LYS A 5 -7.45 -12.74 -22.17
N PRO A 6 -8.04 -12.61 -20.97
CA PRO A 6 -7.25 -12.37 -19.78
C PRO A 6 -6.31 -13.54 -19.51
N ILE A 7 -5.10 -13.24 -19.06
CA ILE A 7 -4.14 -14.23 -18.59
C ILE A 7 -4.33 -14.37 -17.08
N ILE A 8 -4.50 -15.60 -16.61
CA ILE A 8 -4.71 -15.91 -15.20
C ILE A 8 -3.63 -16.89 -14.78
N LEU A 9 -2.75 -16.46 -13.88
CA LEU A 9 -1.73 -17.32 -13.29
C LEU A 9 -2.07 -17.51 -11.81
N LYS A 10 -2.14 -18.77 -11.37
CA LYS A 10 -2.46 -19.15 -9.99
C LYS A 10 -1.24 -19.74 -9.31
N ALA A 11 -0.99 -19.32 -8.07
CA ALA A 11 0.20 -19.69 -7.31
C ALA A 11 1.51 -19.60 -8.12
N PHE A 12 1.62 -18.58 -8.98
CA PHE A 12 2.74 -18.39 -9.89
C PHE A 12 4.02 -18.00 -9.14
N VAL A 13 5.15 -18.59 -9.54
CA VAL A 13 6.49 -18.29 -9.04
C VAL A 13 7.46 -18.29 -10.23
N GLY A 14 8.39 -17.35 -10.25
CA GLY A 14 9.42 -17.23 -11.28
C GLY A 14 9.21 -16.01 -12.18
N SER A 15 9.61 -16.14 -13.44
CA SER A 15 9.57 -15.07 -14.43
C SER A 15 8.59 -15.41 -15.55
N TYR A 16 7.81 -14.42 -15.99
CA TYR A 16 6.86 -14.52 -17.11
C TYR A 16 7.04 -13.31 -18.02
N SER A 17 6.97 -13.55 -19.34
CA SER A 17 6.89 -12.52 -20.36
C SER A 17 6.03 -12.97 -21.52
N ASP A 18 5.35 -12.04 -22.20
CA ASP A 18 4.58 -12.30 -23.41
C ASP A 18 4.77 -11.26 -24.51
N ASP A 19 4.15 -11.51 -25.67
CA ASP A 19 4.20 -10.63 -26.84
C ASP A 19 3.48 -9.28 -26.63
N PHE A 20 2.74 -9.14 -25.52
CA PHE A 20 2.03 -7.91 -25.14
C PHE A 20 2.84 -7.07 -24.15
N ASN A 21 4.13 -7.38 -23.99
CA ASN A 21 5.06 -6.66 -23.11
C ASN A 21 4.60 -6.69 -21.64
N ASN A 22 3.92 -7.76 -21.23
CA ASN A 22 3.75 -8.04 -19.81
C ASN A 22 5.00 -8.72 -19.28
N GLN A 23 5.48 -8.30 -18.11
CA GLN A 23 6.69 -8.81 -17.47
C GLN A 23 6.42 -9.02 -15.98
N ILE A 24 6.51 -10.26 -15.50
CA ILE A 24 6.25 -10.61 -14.10
C ILE A 24 7.49 -11.30 -13.56
N GLU A 25 7.96 -10.87 -12.39
CA GLU A 25 9.06 -11.50 -11.66
C GLU A 25 8.71 -11.61 -10.19
N THR A 26 8.72 -12.83 -9.65
CA THR A 26 8.43 -13.07 -8.23
C THR A 26 9.19 -14.28 -7.70
N GLY A 27 9.79 -14.12 -6.53
CA GLY A 27 10.39 -15.21 -5.77
C GLY A 27 9.41 -15.98 -4.88
N ILE A 28 8.13 -15.60 -4.87
CA ILE A 28 7.08 -16.16 -4.01
C ILE A 28 5.79 -16.47 -4.79
N PRO A 29 4.92 -17.39 -4.31
CA PRO A 29 3.63 -17.67 -4.94
C PRO A 29 2.67 -16.48 -4.94
N ILE A 30 2.11 -16.16 -6.10
CA ILE A 30 1.05 -15.14 -6.26
C ILE A 30 -0.11 -15.63 -7.12
N ASP A 31 -1.30 -15.10 -6.89
CA ASP A 31 -2.37 -15.14 -7.88
C ASP A 31 -2.38 -13.82 -8.64
N ILE A 32 -2.29 -13.87 -9.97
CA ILE A 32 -2.31 -12.69 -10.82
C ILE A 32 -3.28 -12.85 -11.99
N ASN A 33 -4.05 -11.80 -12.25
CA ASN A 33 -4.89 -11.65 -13.44
C ASN A 33 -4.38 -10.46 -14.27
N ILE A 34 -4.18 -10.67 -15.56
CA ILE A 34 -3.66 -9.66 -16.50
C ILE A 34 -4.74 -9.41 -17.55
N TYR A 35 -5.25 -8.19 -17.61
CA TYR A 35 -6.34 -7.75 -18.50
C TYR A 35 -5.86 -6.73 -19.56
N GLY A 36 -4.60 -6.83 -20.00
CA GLY A 36 -4.05 -5.88 -20.96
C GLY A 36 -2.56 -6.09 -21.27
N SER A 37 -1.91 -5.01 -21.67
CA SER A 37 -0.54 -4.99 -22.19
C SER A 37 0.35 -3.99 -21.44
N ASN A 38 1.67 -4.12 -21.60
CA ASN A 38 2.70 -3.25 -21.04
C ASN A 38 2.70 -3.19 -19.51
N ASN A 39 2.47 -4.32 -18.85
CA ASN A 39 2.47 -4.39 -17.39
C ASN A 39 3.79 -4.90 -16.85
N SER A 40 4.25 -4.34 -15.73
CA SER A 40 5.40 -4.84 -14.96
C SER A 40 4.99 -5.15 -13.53
N VAL A 41 5.26 -6.37 -13.06
CA VAL A 41 5.04 -6.76 -11.66
C VAL A 41 6.30 -7.40 -11.11
N ILE A 42 6.93 -6.74 -10.14
CA ILE A 42 8.17 -7.20 -9.51
C ILE A 42 7.95 -7.35 -8.01
N ILE A 43 8.17 -8.56 -7.50
CA ILE A 43 8.13 -8.88 -6.07
C ILE A 43 9.49 -9.41 -5.65
N ASN A 44 10.24 -8.56 -4.96
CA ASN A 44 11.57 -8.91 -4.48
C ASN A 44 11.52 -10.06 -3.46
N GLY A 45 12.51 -10.96 -3.51
CA GLY A 45 12.54 -12.18 -2.71
C GLY A 45 12.65 -11.93 -1.19
N SER A 46 12.41 -12.98 -0.40
CA SER A 46 12.46 -13.02 1.09
C SER A 46 11.19 -12.58 1.85
N ASN A 47 10.08 -12.34 1.14
CA ASN A 47 8.78 -12.04 1.77
C ASN A 47 8.20 -13.30 2.45
N LYS A 48 7.66 -13.15 3.67
CA LYS A 48 7.15 -14.27 4.49
C LYS A 48 5.66 -14.13 4.76
N SER A 49 4.97 -15.27 4.79
CA SER A 49 3.53 -15.44 5.03
C SER A 49 2.68 -14.75 3.95
N ILE A 50 1.92 -15.54 3.18
CA ILE A 50 1.55 -15.18 1.80
C ILE A 50 0.06 -15.42 1.54
N SER A 51 -0.59 -14.45 0.92
CA SER A 51 -1.38 -14.64 -0.30
C SER A 51 -1.55 -13.28 -0.97
N TYR A 52 -0.95 -13.07 -2.15
CA TYR A 52 -1.20 -11.87 -2.95
C TYR A 52 -2.30 -12.17 -3.97
N SER A 53 -3.22 -11.24 -4.14
CA SER A 53 -4.13 -11.20 -5.30
C SER A 53 -3.81 -9.96 -6.09
N ILE A 54 -3.27 -10.13 -7.29
CA ILE A 54 -2.85 -9.02 -8.15
C ILE A 54 -3.74 -8.97 -9.38
N THR A 55 -4.23 -7.79 -9.72
CA THR A 55 -4.92 -7.53 -10.98
C THR A 55 -4.26 -6.32 -11.64
N VAL A 56 -3.86 -6.47 -12.90
CA VAL A 56 -3.26 -5.40 -13.71
C VAL A 56 -4.01 -5.27 -15.04
N CYS A 57 -4.12 -4.04 -15.55
CA CYS A 57 -4.81 -3.72 -16.81
C CYS A 57 -3.81 -3.33 -17.91
N ASN A 58 -3.71 -2.06 -18.31
CA ASN A 58 -2.75 -1.59 -19.31
C ASN A 58 -1.76 -0.58 -18.73
N ASN A 59 -0.49 -0.68 -19.12
CA ASN A 59 0.56 0.27 -18.73
C ASN A 59 0.70 0.42 -17.20
N THR A 60 0.58 -0.69 -16.46
CA THR A 60 0.62 -0.72 -15.00
C THR A 60 1.97 -1.17 -14.48
N ASN A 61 2.45 -0.57 -13.37
CA ASN A 61 3.60 -1.08 -12.63
C ASN A 61 3.24 -1.41 -11.18
N ILE A 62 3.52 -2.63 -10.75
CA ILE A 62 3.45 -3.04 -9.34
C ILE A 62 4.83 -3.47 -8.86
N SER A 63 5.33 -2.82 -7.80
CA SER A 63 6.62 -3.15 -7.19
C SER A 63 6.49 -3.40 -5.69
N ILE A 64 7.07 -4.50 -5.22
CA ILE A 64 7.08 -4.88 -3.81
C ILE A 64 8.51 -5.13 -3.37
N GLY A 65 8.93 -4.42 -2.32
CA GLY A 65 10.26 -4.51 -1.72
C GLY A 65 10.54 -5.84 -1.00
N TYR A 66 11.65 -5.84 -0.26
CA TYR A 66 12.15 -6.98 0.51
C TYR A 66 11.49 -7.04 1.90
N ASN A 67 11.36 -8.25 2.43
CA ASN A 67 10.82 -8.52 3.78
C ASN A 67 9.43 -7.90 4.02
N VAL A 68 8.60 -7.80 2.99
CA VAL A 68 7.19 -7.48 3.13
C VAL A 68 6.48 -8.69 3.73
N LEU A 69 5.70 -8.46 4.78
CA LEU A 69 5.04 -9.50 5.56
C LEU A 69 3.53 -9.39 5.40
N THR A 70 2.83 -10.49 5.09
CA THR A 70 1.36 -10.55 5.14
C THR A 70 0.95 -11.69 6.07
N ASN A 71 -0.15 -11.60 6.82
CA ASN A 71 -0.60 -12.76 7.60
C ASN A 71 -1.40 -13.74 6.73
N MET A 72 -1.41 -15.02 7.09
CA MET A 72 -1.81 -16.12 6.20
C MET A 72 -3.32 -16.29 6.01
N ASN A 73 -4.16 -15.52 6.72
CA ASN A 73 -5.60 -15.80 6.72
C ASN A 73 -6.34 -15.11 5.57
N ARG A 74 -5.89 -13.94 5.11
CA ARG A 74 -6.55 -13.18 4.03
C ARG A 74 -5.54 -12.49 3.13
N LYS A 75 -5.85 -12.50 1.83
CA LYS A 75 -5.01 -11.93 0.78
C LYS A 75 -4.76 -10.44 0.98
N LEU A 76 -3.54 -9.99 0.64
CA LEU A 76 -3.29 -8.60 0.25
C LEU A 76 -3.72 -8.47 -1.21
N GLU A 77 -4.73 -7.65 -1.46
CA GLU A 77 -5.28 -7.43 -2.79
C GLU A 77 -4.74 -6.13 -3.38
N LEU A 78 -4.13 -6.22 -4.55
CA LEU A 78 -3.58 -5.11 -5.30
C LEU A 78 -4.26 -5.08 -6.68
N VAL A 79 -5.01 -4.01 -6.95
CA VAL A 79 -5.66 -3.78 -8.24
C VAL A 79 -5.14 -2.48 -8.79
N ALA A 80 -4.53 -2.54 -9.97
CA ALA A 80 -4.11 -1.36 -10.70
C ALA A 80 -4.74 -1.36 -12.09
N GLU A 81 -5.58 -0.36 -12.33
CA GLU A 81 -6.22 -0.13 -13.62
C GLU A 81 -5.25 0.54 -14.61
N ASP A 82 -5.78 0.91 -15.78
CA ASP A 82 -5.03 1.54 -16.84
C ASP A 82 -4.21 2.74 -16.34
N ASN A 83 -2.92 2.72 -16.68
CA ASN A 83 -1.93 3.75 -16.39
C ASN A 83 -1.75 4.04 -14.88
N SER A 84 -2.03 3.07 -14.02
CA SER A 84 -1.93 3.22 -12.56
C SER A 84 -0.81 2.35 -11.99
N ASP A 85 -0.17 2.82 -10.91
CA ASP A 85 0.98 2.15 -10.28
C ASP A 85 0.75 1.88 -8.79
N ILE A 86 1.31 0.77 -8.28
CA ILE A 86 1.38 0.47 -6.85
C ILE A 86 2.82 0.15 -6.45
N SER A 87 3.31 0.78 -5.39
CA SER A 87 4.65 0.49 -4.85
C SER A 87 4.61 0.32 -3.34
N ILE A 88 5.30 -0.72 -2.85
CA ILE A 88 5.39 -1.06 -1.43
C ILE A 88 6.85 -1.21 -1.04
N GLY A 89 7.31 -0.39 -0.09
CA GLY A 89 8.67 -0.40 0.42
C GLY A 89 9.00 -1.56 1.35
N ASP A 90 10.31 -1.75 1.56
CA ASP A 90 10.86 -2.84 2.37
C ASP A 90 10.37 -2.85 3.82
N ASN A 91 10.36 -4.04 4.42
CA ASN A 91 10.04 -4.27 5.84
C ASN A 91 8.64 -3.76 6.26
N THR A 92 7.75 -3.54 5.30
CA THR A 92 6.36 -3.18 5.55
C THR A 92 5.52 -4.42 5.80
N SER A 93 4.59 -4.34 6.75
CA SER A 93 3.75 -5.48 7.13
C SER A 93 2.26 -5.16 7.00
N PHE A 94 1.48 -6.14 6.56
CA PHE A 94 0.03 -6.11 6.49
C PHE A 94 -0.53 -7.24 7.35
N VAL A 95 -1.49 -6.94 8.24
CA VAL A 95 -2.07 -8.00 9.07
C VAL A 95 -3.00 -8.86 8.22
N ASN A 96 -4.22 -8.42 7.88
CA ASN A 96 -5.13 -9.25 7.09
C ASN A 96 -6.07 -8.38 6.24
N GLY A 97 -6.40 -8.83 5.04
CA GLY A 97 -7.52 -8.29 4.26
C GLY A 97 -7.36 -6.84 3.81
N CYS A 98 -6.12 -6.37 3.70
CA CYS A 98 -5.84 -5.06 3.14
C CYS A 98 -6.08 -5.07 1.62
N ARG A 99 -6.69 -4.01 1.10
CA ARG A 99 -7.06 -3.88 -0.31
C ARG A 99 -6.64 -2.54 -0.87
N PHE A 100 -5.97 -2.58 -2.00
CA PHE A 100 -5.35 -1.46 -2.67
C PHE A 100 -5.93 -1.36 -4.06
N PHE A 101 -6.53 -0.23 -4.38
CA PHE A 101 -7.13 0.03 -5.67
C PHE A 101 -6.57 1.32 -6.24
N ALA A 102 -5.72 1.21 -7.26
CA ALA A 102 -5.19 2.31 -8.04
C ALA A 102 -5.96 2.41 -9.36
N GLY A 103 -6.94 3.31 -9.44
CA GLY A 103 -7.69 3.61 -10.67
C GLY A 103 -7.41 5.02 -11.17
N ASN A 104 -8.00 5.40 -12.31
CA ASN A 104 -7.94 6.77 -12.84
C ASN A 104 -6.52 7.35 -12.98
N SER A 105 -5.60 6.54 -13.53
CA SER A 105 -4.20 6.91 -13.78
C SER A 105 -3.49 7.43 -12.52
N SER A 106 -3.66 6.72 -11.41
CA SER A 106 -3.15 7.11 -10.09
C SER A 106 -1.94 6.30 -9.64
N LYS A 107 -1.31 6.75 -8.56
CA LYS A 107 -0.23 6.02 -7.91
C LYS A 107 -0.55 5.80 -6.44
N ILE A 108 -0.35 4.57 -5.97
CA ILE A 108 -0.30 4.27 -4.54
C ILE A 108 1.14 4.00 -4.18
N TYR A 109 1.70 4.84 -3.30
CA TYR A 109 3.03 4.69 -2.74
C TYR A 109 2.95 4.38 -1.25
N ILE A 110 3.51 3.24 -0.84
CA ILE A 110 3.74 2.89 0.56
C ILE A 110 5.24 2.82 0.81
N GLY A 111 5.72 3.59 1.78
CA GLY A 111 7.10 3.62 2.22
C GLY A 111 7.53 2.35 2.94
N ARG A 112 8.70 2.44 3.55
CA ARG A 112 9.38 1.36 4.26
C ARG A 112 8.95 1.29 5.71
N ASN A 113 9.08 0.12 6.32
CA ASN A 113 8.85 -0.11 7.75
C ASN A 113 7.44 0.26 8.23
N CYS A 114 6.44 0.32 7.34
CA CYS A 114 5.07 0.62 7.71
C CYS A 114 4.37 -0.59 8.36
N MET A 115 3.29 -0.33 9.07
CA MET A 115 2.44 -1.37 9.65
C MET A 115 0.98 -1.08 9.33
N PHE A 116 0.36 -1.95 8.54
CA PHE A 116 -1.06 -1.91 8.21
C PHE A 116 -1.76 -3.00 9.02
N SER A 117 -2.78 -2.62 9.78
CA SER A 117 -3.58 -3.54 10.57
C SER A 117 -4.52 -4.36 9.66
N THR A 118 -5.63 -4.85 10.21
CA THR A 118 -6.62 -5.63 9.48
C THR A 118 -7.63 -4.73 8.76
N ASP A 119 -8.08 -5.13 7.58
CA ASP A 119 -9.16 -4.51 6.79
C ASP A 119 -8.91 -3.06 6.38
N ILE A 120 -7.66 -2.72 6.00
CA ILE A 120 -7.33 -1.40 5.47
C ILE A 120 -7.76 -1.30 4.00
N LEU A 121 -8.49 -0.23 3.66
CA LEU A 121 -8.79 0.13 2.28
C LEU A 121 -7.91 1.32 1.85
N VAL A 122 -7.17 1.16 0.76
CA VAL A 122 -6.42 2.23 0.10
C VAL A 122 -6.99 2.39 -1.31
N SER A 123 -7.67 3.50 -1.58
CA SER A 123 -8.50 3.63 -2.78
C SER A 123 -8.31 4.97 -3.49
N CYS A 124 -7.79 4.88 -4.72
CA CYS A 124 -7.77 5.95 -5.70
C CYS A 124 -8.85 5.66 -6.76
N ASN A 125 -10.13 5.74 -6.39
CA ASN A 125 -11.26 5.49 -7.29
C ASN A 125 -12.38 6.51 -7.09
N PRO A 126 -12.23 7.74 -7.60
CA PRO A 126 -13.36 8.65 -7.67
C PRO A 126 -14.40 8.06 -8.64
N VAL A 127 -15.53 7.61 -8.10
CA VAL A 127 -16.75 7.30 -8.88
C VAL A 127 -17.55 8.59 -9.15
N ILE A 128 -16.98 9.76 -8.83
CA ILE A 128 -17.61 11.06 -9.00
C ILE A 128 -17.21 11.60 -10.38
N ALA A 129 -18.20 11.69 -11.28
CA ALA A 129 -18.00 12.06 -12.68
C ALA A 129 -17.44 13.49 -12.88
N GLU A 130 -17.66 14.36 -11.89
CA GLU A 130 -17.29 15.78 -11.94
C GLU A 130 -15.85 16.06 -11.48
N ILE A 131 -15.18 15.10 -10.85
CA ILE A 131 -13.82 15.25 -10.34
C ILE A 131 -12.83 14.76 -11.39
N THR A 132 -12.41 15.68 -12.27
CA THR A 132 -11.53 15.40 -13.41
C THR A 132 -10.05 15.70 -13.15
N SER A 133 -9.72 16.40 -12.06
CA SER A 133 -8.36 16.86 -11.76
C SER A 133 -8.12 17.08 -10.27
N CYS A 134 -7.70 16.02 -9.58
CA CYS A 134 -7.06 16.14 -8.28
C CYS A 134 -5.77 15.33 -8.29
N ASN A 135 -4.90 15.56 -7.30
CA ASN A 135 -3.80 14.64 -7.04
C ASN A 135 -4.42 13.27 -6.73
N ASN A 136 -4.47 12.40 -7.74
CA ASN A 136 -5.15 11.11 -7.62
C ASN A 136 -4.32 10.10 -6.83
N SER A 137 -3.11 10.47 -6.40
CA SER A 137 -2.17 9.54 -5.77
C SER A 137 -2.32 9.54 -4.25
N ILE A 138 -2.09 8.38 -3.66
CA ILE A 138 -1.97 8.20 -2.22
C ILE A 138 -0.51 7.98 -1.89
N ASN A 139 0.02 8.77 -0.97
CA ASN A 139 1.38 8.64 -0.48
C ASN A 139 1.35 8.34 1.01
N VAL A 140 1.87 7.18 1.41
CA VAL A 140 2.12 6.82 2.81
C VAL A 140 3.63 6.70 2.96
N ASN A 141 4.24 7.68 3.64
CA ASN A 141 5.68 7.70 3.83
C ASN A 141 6.16 6.65 4.83
N ASP A 142 7.48 6.58 5.03
CA ASP A 142 8.11 5.59 5.88
C ASP A 142 7.57 5.59 7.31
N TYR A 143 7.50 4.38 7.89
CA TYR A 143 7.18 4.16 9.29
C TYR A 143 5.82 4.73 9.70
N VAL A 144 4.81 4.58 8.86
CA VAL A 144 3.42 4.90 9.21
C VAL A 144 2.74 3.65 9.78
N TRP A 145 1.96 3.83 10.86
CA TRP A 145 1.05 2.81 11.36
C TRP A 145 -0.38 3.15 10.98
N VAL A 146 -1.06 2.22 10.30
CA VAL A 146 -2.47 2.32 9.93
C VAL A 146 -3.31 1.34 10.75
N GLY A 147 -4.16 1.89 11.61
CA GLY A 147 -5.04 1.16 12.52
C GLY A 147 -6.19 0.43 11.83
N TRP A 148 -6.75 -0.56 12.53
CA TRP A 148 -7.78 -1.48 12.00
C TRP A 148 -8.92 -0.74 11.29
N GLY A 149 -9.32 -1.23 10.12
CA GLY A 149 -10.49 -0.74 9.38
C GLY A 149 -10.36 0.70 8.85
N ALA A 150 -9.19 1.33 8.93
CA ALA A 150 -9.01 2.67 8.39
C ALA A 150 -9.10 2.67 6.85
N SER A 151 -9.49 3.80 6.29
CA SER A 151 -9.60 4.02 4.87
C SER A 151 -8.77 5.22 4.44
N LEU A 152 -7.88 5.00 3.47
CA LEU A 152 -7.04 6.01 2.86
C LEU A 152 -7.62 6.34 1.48
N GLN A 153 -8.03 7.59 1.31
CA GLN A 153 -8.70 8.09 0.12
C GLN A 153 -7.73 8.86 -0.76
N GLN A 154 -8.11 8.99 -2.03
CA GLN A 154 -7.37 9.73 -3.05
C GLN A 154 -6.84 11.07 -2.53
N GLY A 155 -5.61 11.42 -2.92
CA GLY A 155 -4.99 12.69 -2.55
C GLY A 155 -4.42 12.76 -1.14
N CYS A 156 -4.64 11.75 -0.29
CA CYS A 156 -4.02 11.75 1.02
C CYS A 156 -2.48 11.58 0.93
N ASN A 157 -1.76 12.36 1.75
CA ASN A 157 -0.32 12.29 1.90
C ASN A 157 0.02 12.18 3.38
N ILE A 158 0.40 10.98 3.82
CA ILE A 158 0.69 10.69 5.23
C ILE A 158 2.20 10.72 5.41
N ASN A 159 2.70 11.73 6.12
CA ASN A 159 4.13 11.89 6.34
C ASN A 159 4.69 10.85 7.32
N LYS A 160 6.03 10.80 7.38
CA LYS A 160 6.80 9.84 8.16
C LYS A 160 6.34 9.77 9.62
N SER A 161 6.37 8.55 10.18
CA SER A 161 6.11 8.31 11.61
C SER A 161 4.68 8.66 12.09
N CYS A 162 3.71 8.82 11.19
CA CYS A 162 2.33 9.06 11.57
C CYS A 162 1.62 7.79 12.09
N ILE A 163 0.55 8.01 12.84
CA ILE A 163 -0.38 6.98 13.29
C ILE A 163 -1.78 7.36 12.79
N VAL A 164 -2.40 6.45 12.04
CA VAL A 164 -3.82 6.53 11.67
C VAL A 164 -4.59 5.65 12.63
N ALA A 165 -5.50 6.24 13.42
CA ALA A 165 -6.31 5.48 14.36
C ALA A 165 -7.25 4.50 13.62
N ALA A 166 -7.76 3.52 14.35
CA ALA A 166 -8.72 2.57 13.82
C ALA A 166 -9.98 3.28 13.25
N GLN A 167 -10.46 2.78 12.12
CA GLN A 167 -11.66 3.25 11.39
C GLN A 167 -11.60 4.72 10.94
N ALA A 168 -10.42 5.34 10.92
CA ALA A 168 -10.28 6.71 10.42
C ALA A 168 -10.41 6.76 8.88
N VAL A 169 -11.00 7.83 8.35
CA VAL A 169 -11.08 8.11 6.91
C VAL A 169 -10.16 9.28 6.59
N VAL A 170 -9.10 9.02 5.84
CA VAL A 170 -8.02 9.99 5.58
C VAL A 170 -8.11 10.46 4.13
N GLU A 171 -8.33 11.76 3.96
CA GLU A 171 -8.49 12.39 2.64
C GLU A 171 -7.55 13.58 2.41
N ASN A 172 -6.69 13.90 3.40
CA ASN A 172 -5.86 15.11 3.41
C ASN A 172 -4.38 14.81 3.67
N GLU A 173 -3.54 15.83 3.55
CA GLU A 173 -2.16 15.79 4.02
C GLU A 173 -2.10 15.69 5.56
N VAL A 174 -1.19 14.85 6.05
CA VAL A 174 -0.96 14.59 7.47
C VAL A 174 0.50 14.93 7.78
N PRO A 175 0.79 15.94 8.62
CA PRO A 175 2.15 16.29 9.01
C PRO A 175 2.84 15.14 9.74
N ALA A 176 4.17 15.04 9.60
CA ALA A 176 4.97 13.99 10.25
C ALA A 176 4.71 13.92 11.76
N ASN A 177 4.90 12.75 12.36
CA ASN A 177 4.78 12.56 13.81
C ASN A 177 3.38 12.91 14.38
N SER A 178 2.34 12.78 13.56
CA SER A 178 0.95 13.05 13.96
C SER A 178 0.16 11.77 14.18
N LEU A 179 -0.75 11.80 15.17
CA LEU A 179 -1.83 10.85 15.36
C LEU A 179 -3.12 11.49 14.84
N ILE A 180 -3.79 10.82 13.91
CA ILE A 180 -5.09 11.24 13.36
C ILE A 180 -6.20 10.23 13.66
N ALA A 181 -7.44 10.70 13.80
CA ALA A 181 -8.62 9.85 14.00
C ALA A 181 -9.91 10.51 13.49
N GLY A 182 -10.94 9.71 13.25
CA GLY A 182 -12.28 10.16 12.86
C GLY A 182 -12.56 10.09 11.36
N ASP A 183 -13.75 10.55 10.98
CA ASP A 183 -14.24 10.65 9.60
C ASP A 183 -14.95 12.01 9.43
N PRO A 184 -14.34 12.99 8.73
CA PRO A 184 -12.97 12.94 8.20
C PRO A 184 -11.93 12.97 9.32
N ALA A 185 -10.78 12.30 9.09
CA ALA A 185 -9.72 12.19 10.08
C ALA A 185 -9.10 13.55 10.41
N LYS A 186 -8.95 13.83 11.70
CA LYS A 186 -8.32 15.06 12.21
C LYS A 186 -7.13 14.74 13.09
N ILE A 187 -6.16 15.65 13.14
CA ILE A 187 -5.01 15.56 14.05
C ILE A 187 -5.53 15.62 15.49
N ILE A 188 -5.28 14.54 16.24
CA ILE A 188 -5.60 14.42 17.67
C ILE A 188 -4.38 14.77 18.52
N ARG A 189 -3.18 14.44 18.02
CA ARG A 189 -1.93 14.69 18.71
C ARG A 189 -0.78 14.85 17.72
N SER A 190 0.13 15.75 18.01
CA SER A 190 1.39 15.94 17.29
C SER A 190 2.57 15.52 18.16
N ASN A 191 3.77 15.48 17.57
CA ASN A 191 5.02 15.17 18.26
C ASN A 191 5.01 13.77 18.91
N ILE A 192 4.45 12.79 18.20
CA ILE A 192 4.43 11.38 18.62
C ILE A 192 5.13 10.47 17.62
N THR A 193 5.42 9.27 18.08
CA THR A 193 5.88 8.16 17.24
C THR A 193 5.35 6.86 17.83
N TRP A 194 5.54 5.77 17.12
CA TRP A 194 5.14 4.43 17.51
C TRP A 194 6.32 3.49 17.37
N HIS A 195 6.27 2.35 18.04
CA HIS A 195 7.20 1.25 17.79
C HIS A 195 6.38 -0.03 17.58
N ARG A 196 6.97 -0.97 16.86
CA ARG A 196 6.42 -2.32 16.72
C ARG A 196 6.66 -3.05 18.04
N HIS A 197 5.59 -3.51 18.70
CA HIS A 197 5.56 -4.29 19.95
C HIS A 197 6.89 -4.38 20.73
N ASN A 198 7.00 -3.64 21.83
CA ASN A 198 7.92 -3.95 22.92
C ASN A 198 7.13 -4.06 24.23
N MET A 199 7.58 -4.92 25.14
CA MET A 199 7.04 -5.00 26.51
C MET A 199 7.38 -3.74 27.34
N GLU A 200 8.22 -2.86 26.80
CA GLU A 200 8.65 -1.60 27.41
C GLU A 200 8.23 -0.40 26.55
N TYR A 201 7.41 0.48 27.13
CA TYR A 201 7.00 1.75 26.54
C TYR A 201 8.14 2.77 26.60
N ASN A 202 9.15 2.64 25.71
CA ASN A 202 10.35 3.46 25.72
C ASN A 202 10.67 4.01 24.31
N ILE A 203 10.99 5.30 24.19
CA ILE A 203 11.41 5.93 22.93
C ILE A 203 12.69 5.30 22.35
N ASN A 204 13.54 4.71 23.20
CA ASN A 204 14.72 3.98 22.77
C ASN A 204 14.40 2.69 22.00
N ALA A 205 13.16 2.20 22.04
CA ALA A 205 12.68 1.09 21.21
C ALA A 205 12.44 1.48 19.75
N VAL A 206 12.26 2.78 19.47
CA VAL A 206 12.12 3.31 18.10
C VAL A 206 13.51 3.43 17.47
N SER A 207 13.70 3.12 16.18
CA SER A 207 14.99 3.36 15.51
C SER A 207 15.32 4.87 15.54
N ALA A 208 16.60 5.22 15.74
CA ALA A 208 17.04 6.61 15.88
C ALA A 208 16.57 7.52 14.73
N GLU A 209 16.45 6.97 13.53
CA GLU A 209 15.97 7.68 12.34
C GLU A 209 14.49 8.11 12.42
N TYR A 210 13.68 7.52 13.30
CA TYR A 210 12.27 7.86 13.51
C TYR A 210 12.00 8.56 14.85
N ARG A 211 13.04 8.79 15.67
CA ARG A 211 12.94 9.40 17.01
C ARG A 211 12.80 10.92 17.01
N THR A 212 12.68 11.60 15.86
CA THR A 212 12.59 13.06 15.78
C THR A 212 11.26 13.58 16.34
N ILE A 213 11.15 13.57 17.66
CA ILE A 213 10.30 14.45 18.41
C ILE A 213 11.14 15.72 18.55
N SER A 214 10.74 16.80 17.88
CA SER A 214 11.32 18.11 18.15
C SER A 214 11.14 18.41 19.64
N ASN A 215 12.24 18.55 20.37
CA ASN A 215 12.24 19.11 21.72
C ASN A 215 11.95 20.62 21.63
N THR A 216 10.72 21.00 21.28
CA THR A 216 10.20 22.37 21.41
C THR A 216 8.68 22.33 21.43
#